data_AF-A0A0C4FAF2-F1
#
_entry.id   AF-A0A0C4FAF2-F1
#
_cell.length_a   1.000
_cell.length_b   1.000
_cell.length_c   1.000
_cell.angle_alpha   90.00
_cell.angle_beta   90.00
_cell.angle_gamma   90.00
#
_symmetry.space_group_name_H-M   'P 1'
#
loop_
_entity.id
_entity.type
_entity.pdbx_description
1 polymer ?
#
loop_
_entity_poly.entity_id
_entity_poly.type
_entity_poly.pdbx_seq_one_letter_code
_entity_poly.pdbx_strand_id
1 'polypeptide(L)'
;MGNSSDSSNNDKTSCAMLKRLDRHNWSTWKKRFENVITAKGYEEIMNNDWIKVNNKTPEYRKMLAWCMNKLFSAVKEELHPVLLANNSNIYAAMDALANACGEKSILTLCNKLFTMINCTYFPGLSLSQHLNI
;
A
#
# COMPACT_ATOMS: atom_id res chain seq x y z
N MET A 1 -17.00 0.41 51.04
CA MET A 1 -15.68 0.74 50.44
C MET A 1 -15.36 -0.34 49.43
N GLY A 2 -15.30 0.03 48.16
CA GLY A 2 -15.06 -0.91 47.05
C GLY A 2 -14.92 -0.11 45.76
N ASN A 3 -13.78 0.56 45.60
CA ASN A 3 -13.38 1.19 44.35
C ASN A 3 -12.95 0.09 43.38
N SER A 4 -13.83 -0.29 42.47
CA SER A 4 -13.42 -0.98 41.24
C SER A 4 -13.25 0.09 40.17
N SER A 5 -12.06 0.69 40.14
CA SER A 5 -11.64 1.55 39.03
C SER A 5 -11.37 0.66 37.82
N ASP A 6 -12.41 0.44 37.01
CA ASP A 6 -12.24 -0.04 35.64
C ASP A 6 -11.59 1.09 34.84
N SER A 7 -10.25 1.09 34.84
CA SER A 7 -9.44 1.92 33.95
C SER A 7 -9.59 1.38 32.53
N SER A 8 -10.74 1.70 31.93
CA SER A 8 -10.94 1.60 30.49
C SER A 8 -9.97 2.59 29.85
N ASN A 9 -8.80 2.09 29.44
CA ASN A 9 -7.90 2.77 28.54
C ASN A 9 -8.61 2.97 27.22
N ASN A 10 -9.48 3.97 27.19
CA ASN A 10 -9.85 4.68 25.98
C ASN A 10 -8.59 5.42 25.51
N ASP A 11 -7.66 4.69 24.90
CA ASP A 11 -6.69 5.21 23.93
C ASP A 11 -7.45 5.61 22.65
N LYS A 12 -8.48 6.42 22.84
CA LYS A 12 -9.21 7.18 21.84
C LYS A 12 -8.40 8.44 21.54
N THR A 13 -7.11 8.27 21.28
CA THR A 13 -6.25 9.33 20.79
C THR A 13 -6.34 9.33 19.27
N SER A 14 -7.44 9.89 18.77
CA SER A 14 -7.53 10.80 17.62
C SER A 14 -6.63 10.56 16.39
N CYS A 15 -6.25 9.34 16.04
CA CYS A 15 -5.81 9.01 14.70
C CYS A 15 -7.08 8.66 13.92
N ALA A 16 -7.63 9.64 13.19
CA ALA A 16 -8.79 9.47 12.32
C ALA A 16 -8.76 8.07 11.71
N MET A 17 -9.76 7.23 12.03
CA MET A 17 -9.83 5.82 11.62
C MET A 17 -9.33 5.71 10.18
N LEU A 18 -8.15 5.10 10.01
CA LEU A 18 -7.61 4.84 8.69
C LEU A 18 -8.68 3.99 7.99
N LYS A 19 -9.34 4.58 6.99
CA LYS A 19 -10.34 3.88 6.20
C LYS A 19 -9.67 2.61 5.67
N ARG A 20 -10.32 1.46 5.79
CA ARG A 20 -9.73 0.20 5.31
C ARG A 20 -9.44 0.29 3.80
N LEU A 21 -8.32 -0.27 3.37
CA LEU A 21 -7.94 -0.31 1.97
C LEU A 21 -8.99 -1.07 1.16
N ASP A 22 -9.40 -0.49 0.05
CA ASP A 22 -10.19 -1.12 -1.00
C ASP A 22 -9.54 -0.86 -2.37
N ARG A 23 -10.08 -1.46 -3.43
CA ARG A 23 -9.53 -1.35 -4.78
C ARG A 23 -9.58 0.08 -5.37
N HIS A 24 -10.29 1.02 -4.74
CA HIS A 24 -10.55 2.35 -5.29
C HIS A 24 -9.88 3.47 -4.51
N ASN A 25 -9.34 3.19 -3.32
CA ASN A 25 -8.82 4.22 -2.42
C ASN A 25 -7.30 4.19 -2.22
N TRP A 26 -6.57 3.36 -2.99
CA TRP A 26 -5.14 3.10 -2.87
C TRP A 26 -4.28 4.37 -2.68
N SER A 27 -4.38 5.35 -3.58
CA SER A 27 -3.50 6.54 -3.57
C SER A 27 -3.63 7.35 -2.28
N THR A 28 -4.85 7.58 -1.82
CA THR A 28 -5.14 8.32 -0.59
C THR A 28 -4.83 7.47 0.64
N TRP A 29 -5.11 6.16 0.56
CA TRP A 29 -4.86 5.21 1.62
C TRP A 29 -3.37 5.04 1.92
N LYS A 30 -2.54 4.86 0.88
CA LYS A 30 -1.09 4.68 0.98
C LYS A 30 -0.44 5.81 1.77
N LYS A 31 -0.71 7.07 1.38
CA LYS A 31 -0.16 8.25 2.06
C LYS A 31 -0.58 8.32 3.54
N ARG A 32 -1.82 7.94 3.86
CA ARG A 32 -2.29 7.90 5.26
C ARG A 32 -1.64 6.77 6.05
N PHE A 33 -1.42 5.61 5.43
CA PHE A 33 -0.72 4.49 6.07
C PHE A 33 0.75 4.81 6.35
N GLU A 34 1.44 5.46 5.42
CA GLU A 34 2.81 5.97 5.62
C GLU A 34 2.89 6.94 6.79
N ASN A 35 1.94 7.89 6.90
CA ASN A 35 1.86 8.80 8.05
C ASN A 35 1.66 8.07 9.38
N VAL A 36 0.92 6.95 9.42
CA VAL A 36 0.74 6.14 10.64
C VAL A 36 2.07 5.50 11.07
N ILE A 37 2.90 5.10 10.11
CA ILE A 37 4.22 4.51 10.37
C ILE A 37 5.18 5.58 10.87
N THR A 38 5.23 6.75 10.23
CA THR A 38 6.03 7.89 10.68
C THR A 38 5.60 8.39 12.06
N ALA A 39 4.30 8.49 12.33
CA ALA A 39 3.80 8.88 13.65
C ALA A 39 4.18 7.89 14.76
N LYS A 40 4.42 6.62 14.40
CA LYS A 40 4.93 5.60 15.33
C LYS A 40 6.45 5.70 15.57
N GLY A 41 7.19 6.39 14.69
CA GLY A 41 8.66 6.45 14.69
C GLY A 41 9.32 5.29 13.95
N TYR A 42 8.60 4.62 13.03
CA TYR A 42 9.08 3.45 12.30
C TYR A 42 9.39 3.76 10.82
N GLU A 43 9.61 5.03 10.47
CA GLU A 43 9.91 5.48 9.10
C GLU A 43 11.15 4.81 8.49
N GLU A 44 12.09 4.33 9.30
CA GLU A 44 13.27 3.58 8.83
C GLU A 44 12.88 2.31 8.05
N ILE A 45 11.72 1.71 8.36
CA ILE A 45 11.19 0.56 7.61
C ILE A 45 10.73 0.92 6.20
N MET A 46 10.64 2.22 5.89
CA MET A 46 10.38 2.76 4.56
C MET A 46 11.66 3.25 3.87
N ASN A 47 12.84 2.95 4.43
CA ASN A 47 14.13 3.18 3.80
C ASN A 47 14.80 1.85 3.42
N ASN A 48 14.88 1.58 2.11
CA ASN A 48 15.43 0.33 1.59
C ASN A 48 16.93 0.16 1.91
N ASP A 49 17.69 1.26 1.95
CA ASP A 49 19.12 1.21 2.30
C ASP A 49 19.33 0.91 3.78
N TRP A 50 18.48 1.45 4.65
CA TRP A 50 18.49 1.11 6.07
C TRP A 50 18.16 -0.39 6.29
N ILE A 51 17.19 -0.94 5.56
CA ILE A 51 16.82 -2.35 5.68
C ILE A 51 17.94 -3.29 5.24
N LYS A 52 18.66 -2.99 4.15
CA LYS A 52 19.78 -3.83 3.70
C LYS A 52 20.83 -4.02 4.80
N VAL A 53 21.03 -3.00 5.63
CA VAL A 53 21.98 -3.02 6.75
C VAL A 53 21.37 -3.66 8.00
N ASN A 54 20.08 -3.41 8.28
CA ASN A 54 19.45 -3.73 9.55
C ASN A 54 18.48 -4.94 9.51
N ASN A 55 18.31 -5.63 8.38
CA ASN A 55 17.32 -6.70 8.23
C ASN A 55 17.47 -7.90 9.20
N LYS A 56 18.61 -8.04 9.86
CA LYS A 56 18.86 -9.09 10.87
C LYS A 56 18.70 -8.60 12.31
N THR A 57 18.51 -7.31 12.53
CA THR A 57 18.41 -6.72 13.87
C THR A 57 17.06 -7.06 14.52
N PRO A 58 17.03 -7.19 15.87
CA PRO A 58 15.76 -7.35 16.58
C PRO A 58 14.84 -6.14 16.42
N GLU A 59 15.39 -4.94 16.23
CA GLU A 59 14.67 -3.71 15.97
C GLU A 59 13.86 -3.83 14.67
N TYR A 60 14.51 -4.24 13.57
CA TYR A 60 13.84 -4.47 12.29
C TYR A 60 12.71 -5.49 12.43
N ARG A 61 12.94 -6.62 13.11
CA ARG A 61 11.90 -7.64 13.30
C ARG A 61 10.68 -7.11 14.05
N LYS A 62 10.89 -6.30 15.09
CA LYS A 62 9.80 -5.69 15.88
C LYS A 62 9.03 -4.67 15.04
N MET A 63 9.73 -3.82 14.30
CA MET A 63 9.11 -2.84 13.40
C MET A 63 8.29 -3.53 12.32
N LEU A 64 8.85 -4.56 11.66
CA LEU A 64 8.18 -5.33 10.63
C LEU A 64 6.93 -6.02 11.15
N ALA A 65 7.03 -6.73 12.28
CA ALA A 65 5.87 -7.40 12.88
C ALA A 65 4.75 -6.42 13.20
N TRP A 66 5.08 -5.25 13.77
CA TRP A 66 4.10 -4.22 14.04
C TRP A 66 3.47 -3.65 12.76
N CYS A 67 4.29 -3.30 11.77
CA CYS A 67 3.82 -2.77 10.48
C CYS A 67 2.92 -3.77 9.75
N MET A 68 3.28 -5.04 9.71
CA MET A 68 2.47 -6.08 9.09
C MET A 68 1.14 -6.28 9.82
N ASN A 69 1.13 -6.36 11.15
CA ASN A 69 -0.12 -6.43 11.92
C ASN A 69 -1.01 -5.21 11.68
N LYS A 70 -0.41 -4.02 11.62
CA LYS A 70 -1.14 -2.78 11.31
C LYS A 70 -1.70 -2.83 9.90
N LEU A 71 -0.92 -3.28 8.92
CA LEU A 71 -1.33 -3.47 7.53
C LEU A 71 -2.53 -4.41 7.41
N PHE A 72 -2.48 -5.58 8.06
CA PHE A 72 -3.61 -6.52 8.10
C PHE A 72 -4.90 -5.88 8.67
N SER A 73 -4.79 -5.10 9.74
CA SER A 73 -5.95 -4.41 10.34
C SER A 73 -6.51 -3.28 9.46
N ALA A 74 -5.65 -2.70 8.62
CA ALA A 74 -5.94 -1.54 7.80
C ALA A 74 -6.40 -1.90 6.38
N VAL A 75 -6.48 -3.18 6.07
CA VAL A 75 -6.84 -3.73 4.75
C VAL A 75 -8.12 -4.56 4.88
N LYS A 76 -9.01 -4.50 3.88
CA LYS A 76 -10.21 -5.35 3.84
C LYS A 76 -9.84 -6.83 3.68
N GLU A 77 -10.67 -7.72 4.21
CA GLU A 77 -10.46 -9.17 4.21
C GLU A 77 -10.24 -9.75 2.80
N GLU A 78 -10.88 -9.17 1.79
CA GLU A 78 -10.72 -9.56 0.38
C GLU A 78 -9.27 -9.43 -0.15
N LEU A 79 -8.44 -8.61 0.50
CA LEU A 79 -7.03 -8.39 0.14
C LEU A 79 -6.06 -9.11 1.10
N HIS A 80 -6.55 -9.79 2.13
CA HIS A 80 -5.70 -10.58 3.05
C HIS A 80 -4.91 -11.70 2.36
N PRO A 81 -5.44 -12.43 1.36
CA PRO A 81 -4.65 -13.43 0.62
C PRO A 81 -3.40 -12.83 -0.04
N VAL A 82 -3.49 -11.59 -0.53
CA VAL A 82 -2.37 -10.86 -1.16
C VAL A 82 -1.27 -10.57 -0.13
N LEU A 83 -1.66 -10.23 1.10
CA LEU A 83 -0.73 -9.98 2.20
C LEU A 83 -0.07 -11.27 2.70
N LEU A 84 -0.82 -12.35 2.83
CA LEU A 84 -0.31 -13.64 3.28
C LEU A 84 0.76 -14.20 2.33
N ALA A 85 0.59 -14.00 1.03
CA ALA A 85 1.59 -14.39 0.03
C ALA A 85 2.88 -13.55 0.06
N ASN A 86 2.87 -12.38 0.70
CA ASN A 86 3.98 -11.40 0.69
C ASN A 86 4.41 -10.97 2.10
N ASN A 87 4.26 -11.84 3.09
CA ASN A 87 4.40 -11.49 4.51
C ASN A 87 5.83 -11.24 5.01
N SER A 88 6.84 -11.53 4.18
CA SER A 88 8.27 -11.47 4.55
C SER A 88 8.88 -10.08 4.40
N ASN A 89 8.24 -9.17 3.64
CA ASN A 89 8.75 -7.83 3.40
C ASN A 89 7.59 -6.84 3.21
N ILE A 90 7.62 -5.74 3.96
CA ILE A 90 6.62 -4.66 3.86
C ILE A 90 6.53 -4.05 2.45
N TYR A 91 7.63 -3.94 1.73
CA TYR A 91 7.63 -3.41 0.36
C TYR A 91 6.96 -4.36 -0.62
N ALA A 92 7.24 -5.66 -0.52
CA ALA A 92 6.61 -6.66 -1.36
C ALA A 92 5.10 -6.69 -1.10
N ALA A 93 4.68 -6.61 0.16
CA ALA A 93 3.28 -6.51 0.55
C ALA A 93 2.62 -5.24 -0.03
N MET A 94 3.27 -4.08 0.08
CA MET A 94 2.75 -2.82 -0.45
C MET A 94 2.68 -2.81 -1.99
N ASP A 95 3.68 -3.32 -2.71
CA ASP A 95 3.61 -3.43 -4.18
C ASP A 95 2.54 -4.44 -4.63
N ALA A 96 2.40 -5.57 -3.94
CA ALA A 96 1.36 -6.54 -4.25
C ALA A 96 -0.05 -5.95 -4.05
N LEU A 97 -0.25 -5.17 -2.98
CA LEU A 97 -1.50 -4.44 -2.77
C LEU A 97 -1.74 -3.37 -3.84
N ALA A 98 -0.71 -2.61 -4.23
CA ALA A 98 -0.80 -1.63 -5.32
C ALA A 98 -1.31 -2.29 -6.62
N ASN A 99 -0.75 -3.46 -6.94
CA ASN A 99 -1.14 -4.24 -8.11
C ASN A 99 -2.59 -4.73 -7.99
N ALA A 100 -2.98 -5.26 -6.83
CA ALA A 100 -4.34 -5.75 -6.59
C ALA A 100 -5.40 -4.63 -6.63
N CYS A 101 -5.04 -3.43 -6.19
CA CYS A 101 -5.84 -2.21 -6.29
C CYS A 101 -5.79 -1.55 -7.67
N GLY A 102 -5.04 -2.12 -8.63
CA GLY A 102 -5.05 -1.68 -10.02
C GLY A 102 -4.25 -0.40 -10.29
N GLU A 103 -3.31 0.01 -9.42
CA GLU A 103 -2.44 1.17 -9.69
C GLU A 103 -1.72 1.00 -11.04
N LYS A 104 -1.17 -0.20 -11.29
CA LYS A 104 -0.51 -0.54 -12.56
C LYS A 104 -1.51 -0.65 -13.73
N SER A 105 -2.73 -1.13 -13.48
CA SER A 105 -3.76 -1.26 -14.52
C SER A 105 -4.32 0.09 -14.98
N ILE A 106 -4.54 1.03 -14.05
CA ILE A 106 -5.01 2.39 -14.35
C ILE A 106 -3.94 3.17 -15.09
N LEU A 107 -2.68 3.12 -14.64
CA LEU A 107 -1.57 3.75 -15.35
C LEU A 107 -1.41 3.18 -16.77
N THR A 108 -1.51 1.87 -16.92
CA THR A 108 -1.46 1.21 -18.24
C THR A 108 -2.60 1.65 -19.14
N LEU A 109 -3.82 1.74 -18.62
CA LEU A 109 -4.98 2.20 -19.38
C LEU A 109 -4.82 3.67 -19.80
N CYS A 110 -4.40 4.54 -18.89
CA CYS A 110 -4.13 5.95 -19.18
C CYS A 110 -3.04 6.11 -20.25
N ASN A 111 -1.95 5.36 -20.15
CA ASN A 111 -0.88 5.37 -21.16
C ASN A 111 -1.37 4.90 -22.52
N LYS A 112 -2.18 3.83 -22.58
CA LYS A 112 -2.80 3.34 -23.83
C LYS A 112 -3.78 4.35 -24.42
N LEU A 113 -4.62 4.98 -23.60
CA LEU A 113 -5.53 6.05 -24.03
C LEU A 113 -4.77 7.25 -24.57
N PHE A 114 -3.71 7.69 -23.88
CA PHE A 114 -2.86 8.78 -24.34
C PHE A 114 -2.16 8.45 -25.65
N THR A 115 -1.64 7.23 -25.78
CA THR A 115 -1.04 6.74 -27.04
C THR A 115 -2.07 6.79 -28.16
N MET A 116 -3.28 6.27 -27.93
CA MET A 116 -4.35 6.27 -28.92
C MET A 116 -4.83 7.68 -29.33
N ILE A 117 -4.92 8.63 -28.39
CA ILE A 117 -5.29 10.02 -28.67
C ILE A 117 -4.22 10.71 -29.51
N ASN A 118 -2.94 10.40 -29.27
CA ASN A 118 -1.82 10.98 -30.01
C ASN A 118 -1.42 10.19 -31.27
N CYS A 119 -2.05 9.04 -31.54
CA CYS A 119 -1.85 8.32 -32.78
C CYS A 119 -2.38 9.17 -33.94
N THR A 120 -1.47 9.57 -34.83
CA THR A 120 -1.83 10.28 -36.06
C THR A 120 -2.21 9.26 -37.12
N TYR A 121 -3.42 9.37 -37.68
CA TYR A 121 -3.84 8.50 -38.76
C TYR A 121 -3.08 8.82 -40.06
N PHE A 122 -2.43 7.82 -40.62
CA PHE A 122 -1.71 7.84 -41.88
C PHE A 122 -2.57 7.15 -42.95
N PRO A 123 -3.18 7.89 -43.88
CA PRO A 123 -4.00 7.29 -44.93
C PRO A 123 -3.16 6.30 -45.75
N GLY A 124 -3.62 5.05 -45.86
CA GLY A 124 -2.94 3.98 -46.62
C GLY A 124 -2.38 2.83 -45.78
N LEU A 125 -2.36 2.95 -44.44
CA LEU A 125 -2.03 1.84 -43.54
C LEU A 125 -3.29 1.15 -43.01
N SER A 126 -3.22 -0.17 -42.81
CA SER A 126 -4.31 -0.91 -42.16
C SER A 126 -4.38 -0.56 -40.67
N LEU A 127 -5.56 -0.72 -40.06
CA LEU A 127 -5.75 -0.47 -38.63
C LEU A 127 -4.77 -1.29 -37.75
N SER A 128 -4.44 -2.51 -38.18
CA SER A 128 -3.45 -3.37 -37.52
C SER A 128 -2.00 -2.88 -37.64
N GLN A 129 -1.66 -2.17 -38.71
CA GLN A 129 -0.37 -1.53 -38.87
C GLN A 129 -0.28 -0.25 -38.04
N HIS A 130 -1.39 0.50 -37.91
CA HIS A 130 -1.47 1.70 -37.07
C HIS A 130 -1.28 1.46 -35.59
N LEU A 131 -1.76 0.33 -35.08
CA LEU A 131 -1.70 0.00 -33.65
C LEU A 131 -0.30 -0.45 -33.18
N ASN A 132 0.65 -0.64 -34.12
CA ASN A 132 2.00 -1.15 -33.86
C ASN A 132 3.12 -0.16 -34.26
N ILE A 133 2.78 1.11 -34.55
CA ILE A 133 3.73 2.20 -34.86
C ILE A 133 4.13 2.94 -33.59
#